data_AF-A0A7C7ZLH4-F1
#
_entry.id   AF-A0A7C7ZLH4-F1
#
_cell.length_a   1.000
_cell.length_b   1.000
_cell.length_c   1.000
_cell.angle_alpha   90.00
_cell.angle_beta   90.00
_cell.angle_gamma   90.00
#
_symmetry.space_group_name_H-M   'P 1'
#
loop_
_entity.id
_entity.type
_entity.pdbx_description
1 polymer ?
#
loop_
_entity_poly.entity_id
_entity_poly.type
_entity_poly.pdbx_seq_one_letter_code
_entity_poly.pdbx_strand_id
1 'polypeptide(L)' 'MLYDYPTESLWSQIAATAVTGELAGKKLNLLRSRQQRWADWLSARVPAKS' A
#
# COMPACT_ATOMS: atom_id res chain seq x y z
N MET A 1 -1.34 13.58 4.59
CA MET A 1 -1.12 12.67 5.75
C MET A 1 -2.16 11.56 5.69
N LEU A 2 -1.83 10.37 6.17
CA LEU A 2 -2.75 9.24 6.23
C LEU A 2 -3.05 8.91 7.70
N TYR A 3 -4.31 8.88 8.08
CA TYR A 3 -4.72 8.54 9.44
C TYR A 3 -5.12 7.07 9.54
N ASP A 4 -4.56 6.37 10.51
CA ASP A 4 -4.87 4.98 10.86
C ASP A 4 -5.68 4.97 12.16
N TYR A 5 -7.00 4.77 12.04
CA TYR A 5 -7.93 4.86 13.17
C TYR A 5 -7.65 3.80 14.27
N PRO A 6 -7.45 2.50 13.96
CA PRO A 6 -7.11 1.49 14.95
C PRO A 6 -5.95 1.81 15.89
N THR A 7 -4.91 2.50 15.41
CA THR A 7 -3.68 2.80 16.18
C THR A 7 -3.55 4.29 16.51
N GLU A 8 -4.58 5.07 16.16
CA GLU A 8 -4.63 6.53 16.23
C GLU A 8 -3.36 7.21 15.66
N SER A 9 -2.75 6.59 14.64
CA SER A 9 -1.46 7.00 14.11
C SER A 9 -1.61 7.86 12.87
N LEU A 10 -0.84 8.95 12.80
CA LEU A 10 -0.76 9.81 11.62
C LEU A 10 0.52 9.49 10.83
N TRP A 11 0.38 9.12 9.58
CA TRP A 11 1.46 8.64 8.74
C TRP A 11 1.86 9.64 7.66
N SER A 12 3.16 9.90 7.57
CA SER A 12 3.76 10.56 6.41
C SER A 12 3.90 9.56 5.28
N GLN A 13 3.10 9.74 4.23
CA GLN A 13 3.11 8.84 3.06
C GLN A 13 4.44 8.91 2.28
N ILE A 14 5.11 10.07 2.30
CA ILE A 14 6.41 10.26 1.62
C ILE A 14 7.52 9.59 2.42
N ALA A 15 7.57 9.82 3.73
CA ALA A 15 8.62 9.26 4.59
C ALA A 15 8.35 7.80 4.98
N ALA A 16 7.18 7.26 4.60
CA ALA A 16 6.71 5.95 5.02
C ALA A 16 6.80 5.72 6.54
N THR A 17 6.61 6.79 7.33
CA THR A 17 6.88 6.79 8.78
C THR A 17 5.69 7.38 9.53
N ALA A 18 5.31 6.75 10.64
CA ALA A 18 4.33 7.29 11.56
C ALA A 18 4.93 8.47 12.35
N VAL A 19 4.22 9.60 12.35
CA VAL A 19 4.64 10.85 12.99
C VAL A 19 4.09 10.94 14.42
N THR A 20 2.88 10.40 14.65
CA THR A 20 2.19 10.41 15.95
C THR A 20 1.44 9.09 16.18
N GLY A 21 0.86 8.93 17.37
CA GLY A 21 0.06 7.75 17.76
C GLY A 21 0.91 6.61 18.29
N GLU A 22 0.28 5.46 18.51
CA GLU A 22 0.92 4.27 19.09
C GLU A 22 2.16 3.83 18.29
N LEU A 23 2.13 4.02 16.97
CA LEU A 23 3.18 3.56 16.07
C LEU A 23 4.23 4.63 15.73
N ALA A 24 4.27 5.77 16.43
CA ALA A 24 5.21 6.85 16.15
C ALA A 24 6.68 6.35 15.99
N GLY A 25 7.34 6.80 14.92
CA GLY A 25 8.69 6.41 14.54
C GLY A 25 8.82 5.08 13.78
N LYS A 26 7.75 4.26 13.69
CA LYS A 26 7.75 3.04 12.87
C LYS A 26 7.75 3.36 11.37
N LYS A 27 8.42 2.50 10.59
CA LYS A 27 8.47 2.59 9.13
C LYS A 27 7.62 1.50 8.46
N LEU A 28 6.93 1.85 7.38
CA LEU A 28 6.21 0.90 6.52
C LEU A 28 7.19 0.17 5.60
N ASN A 29 6.88 -1.10 5.35
CA ASN A 29 7.52 -1.86 4.26
C ASN A 29 6.85 -1.48 2.95
N LEU A 30 7.60 -0.87 2.04
CA LEU A 30 7.08 -0.43 0.74
C LEU A 30 6.85 -1.64 -0.18
N LEU A 31 5.58 -1.88 -0.52
CA LEU A 31 5.22 -2.90 -1.50
C LEU A 31 5.16 -2.28 -2.89
N ARG A 32 5.71 -3.00 -3.89
CA ARG A 32 5.64 -2.57 -5.28
C ARG A 32 4.20 -2.69 -5.78
N SER A 33 3.64 -1.58 -6.22
CA SER A 33 2.38 -1.56 -6.97
C SER A 33 2.66 -1.28 -8.45
N ARG A 34 1.83 -1.84 -9.34
CA ARG A 34 1.88 -1.57 -10.77
C ARG A 34 0.49 -1.19 -11.26
N GLN A 35 0.37 0.01 -11.84
CA GLN A 35 -0.82 0.39 -12.59
C GLN A 35 -0.82 -0.37 -13.93
N GLN A 36 -1.93 -1.01 -14.25
CA GLN A 36 -2.12 -1.72 -15.52
C GLN A 36 -3.59 -1.71 -15.89
N ARG A 37 -3.90 -1.89 -17.19
CA ARG A 37 -5.27 -2.05 -17.63
C ARG A 37 -5.80 -3.40 -17.17
N TRP A 38 -7.10 -3.49 -16.95
CA TRP A 38 -7.75 -4.72 -16.53
C TRP A 38 -7.51 -5.88 -17.51
N ALA A 39 -7.58 -5.62 -18.82
CA ALA A 39 -7.33 -6.63 -19.86
C ALA A 39 -5.90 -7.22 -19.79
N ASP A 40 -4.89 -6.37 -19.59
CA ASP A 40 -3.49 -6.80 -19.46
C ASP A 40 -3.29 -7.66 -18.20
N TRP A 41 -3.92 -7.27 -17.09
CA TRP A 41 -3.90 -8.02 -15.84
C TRP A 41 -4.54 -9.41 -16.02
N LEU A 42 -5.70 -9.47 -16.69
CA LEU A 42 -6.46 -10.69 -16.88
C LEU A 42 -5.69 -11.67 -17.78
N SER A 43 -5.14 -11.17 -18.89
CA SER A 43 -4.33 -11.97 -19.81
C SER A 43 -3.08 -12.56 -19.14
N ALA A 44 -2.43 -11.82 -18.24
CA ALA A 44 -1.24 -12.29 -17.55
C ALA A 44 -1.51 -13.34 -16.45
N ARG A 45 -2.77 -13.55 -16.04
CA ARG A 45 -3.12 -14.35 -14.85
C ARG A 45 -4.14 -15.46 -15.10
N VAL A 46 -4.93 -15.37 -16.16
CA VAL A 46 -5.87 -16.43 -16.53
C VAL A 46 -5.24 -17.24 -17.67
N PRO A 47 -4.97 -18.54 -17.48
CA PRO A 47 -4.52 -19.38 -18.59
C PRO A 47 -5.62 -19.43 -19.65
N ALA A 48 -5.23 -19.34 -20.92
CA ALA A 48 -6.16 -19.48 -22.03
C ALA A 48 -6.88 -20.83 -21.89
N LYS A 49 -8.21 -20.83 -21.93
CA LYS A 49 -8.98 -22.08 -21.97
C LYS A 49 -8.62 -22.83 -23.26
N SER A 50 -8.12 -24.06 -23.11
CA SER A 50 -7.92 -25.02 -24.20
C SER A 50 -9.22 -25.38 -24.91
#